data_AF-A0A5E4PRX4-F1
#
_entry.id   AF-A0A5E4PRX4-F1
#
_cell.length_a   1.000
_cell.length_b   1.000
_cell.length_c   1.000
_cell.angle_alpha   90.00
_cell.angle_beta   90.00
_cell.angle_gamma   90.00
#
_symmetry.space_group_name_H-M   'P 1'
#
loop_
_entity.id
_entity.type
_entity.pdbx_description
1 polymer ?
#
loop_
_entity_poly.entity_id
_entity_poly.type
_entity_poly.pdbx_seq_one_letter_code
_entity_poly.pdbx_strand_id
1 'polypeptide(L)' 'MQVKSKFLKKLNRQERVVEEVKLVLKPHYNKKHVTKDEYKDVLRRAICHNKTGEINPAKIQALVEAYVKKIRKKHKLGL' A
#
# COMPACT_ATOMS: atom_id res chain seq x y z
N MET A 1 -25.26 5.16 19.99
CA MET A 1 -24.65 4.28 18.95
C MET A 1 -23.93 5.04 17.81
N GLN A 2 -23.26 6.18 18.03
CA GLN A 2 -22.59 6.92 16.93
C GLN A 2 -21.14 6.46 16.64
N VAL A 3 -20.44 5.89 17.62
CA VAL A 3 -19.01 5.58 17.51
C VAL A 3 -18.76 4.35 16.62
N LYS A 4 -19.63 3.33 16.70
CA LYS A 4 -19.56 2.10 15.88
C LYS A 4 -19.61 2.40 14.37
N SER A 5 -20.52 3.28 13.94
CA SER A 5 -20.69 3.64 12.52
C SER A 5 -19.45 4.31 11.92
N LYS A 6 -18.82 5.23 12.66
CA LYS A 6 -17.57 5.89 12.22
C LYS A 6 -16.39 4.91 12.14
N PHE A 7 -16.30 3.95 13.06
CA PHE A 7 -15.24 2.94 13.07
C PHE A 7 -15.38 1.93 11.92
N LEU A 8 -16.60 1.45 11.66
CA LEU A 8 -16.91 0.57 10.52
C LEU A 8 -16.54 1.22 9.18
N LYS A 9 -16.94 2.47 8.95
CA LYS A 9 -16.56 3.23 7.75
C LYS A 9 -15.03 3.36 7.58
N LYS A 10 -14.29 3.49 8.69
CA LYS A 10 -12.82 3.56 8.68
C LYS A 10 -12.17 2.20 8.42
N LEU A 11 -12.75 1.10 8.90
CA LEU A 11 -12.29 -0.27 8.63
C LEU A 11 -12.49 -0.63 7.16
N ASN A 12 -13.70 -0.45 6.62
CA ASN A 12 -13.97 -0.70 5.20
C ASN A 12 -13.04 0.12 4.28
N ARG A 13 -12.70 1.35 4.66
CA ARG A 13 -11.76 2.18 3.91
C ARG A 13 -10.34 1.61 3.92
N GLN A 14 -9.86 1.13 5.06
CA GLN A 14 -8.55 0.52 5.17
C GLN A 14 -8.49 -0.78 4.36
N GLU A 15 -9.53 -1.60 4.42
CA GLU A 15 -9.61 -2.84 3.63
C GLU A 15 -9.53 -2.56 2.13
N ARG A 16 -10.26 -1.55 1.62
CA ARG A 16 -10.15 -1.14 0.22
C ARG A 16 -8.75 -0.70 -0.17
N VAL A 17 -8.07 0.11 0.66
CA VAL A 17 -6.68 0.52 0.40
C VAL A 17 -5.74 -0.69 0.40
N VAL A 18 -5.95 -1.63 1.33
CA VAL A 18 -5.15 -2.87 1.41
C VAL A 18 -5.31 -3.70 0.14
N GLU A 19 -6.53 -3.89 -0.34
CA GLU A 19 -6.78 -4.65 -1.58
C GLU A 19 -6.11 -4.00 -2.79
N GLU A 20 -6.27 -2.69 -2.97
CA GLU A 20 -5.63 -1.94 -4.06
C GLU A 20 -4.10 -2.07 -4.00
N VAL A 21 -3.49 -1.88 -2.83
CA VAL A 21 -2.03 -2.00 -2.66
C VAL A 21 -1.58 -3.44 -2.95
N LYS A 22 -2.33 -4.45 -2.49
CA LYS A 22 -2.02 -5.86 -2.78
C LYS A 22 -2.08 -6.17 -4.27
N LEU A 23 -3.09 -5.66 -4.97
CA LEU A 23 -3.24 -5.85 -6.42
C LEU A 23 -2.05 -5.29 -7.20
N VAL A 24 -1.63 -4.06 -6.87
CA VAL A 24 -0.47 -3.42 -7.52
C VAL A 24 0.84 -4.13 -7.15
N LEU A 25 1.01 -4.56 -5.89
CA LEU A 25 2.24 -5.25 -5.46
C LEU A 25 2.37 -6.69 -5.96
N LYS A 26 1.26 -7.41 -6.21
CA LYS A 26 1.26 -8.81 -6.66
C LYS A 26 2.19 -9.09 -7.86
N PRO A 27 2.11 -8.35 -8.99
CA PRO A 27 3.03 -8.55 -10.11
C PRO A 27 4.48 -8.22 -9.76
N HIS A 28 4.75 -7.29 -8.83
CA HIS A 28 6.11 -6.96 -8.39
C HIS A 28 6.74 -8.04 -7.52
N TYR A 29 5.94 -8.66 -6.65
CA TYR A 29 6.36 -9.81 -5.84
C TYR A 29 6.65 -11.04 -6.71
N ASN A 30 5.77 -11.34 -7.67
CA ASN A 30 5.98 -12.45 -8.61
C ASN A 30 7.25 -12.28 -9.46
N LYS A 31 7.59 -11.04 -9.83
CA LYS A 31 8.84 -10.71 -10.54
C LYS A 31 10.08 -10.66 -9.64
N LYS A 32 9.97 -11.01 -8.36
CA LYS A 32 11.03 -10.93 -7.34
C LYS A 32 11.70 -9.55 -7.23
N HIS A 33 10.97 -8.48 -7.58
CA HIS A 33 11.46 -7.11 -7.41
C HIS A 33 11.38 -6.61 -5.96
N VAL A 34 10.61 -7.32 -5.13
CA VAL A 34 10.28 -6.93 -3.76
C VAL A 34 10.30 -8.18 -2.90
N THR A 35 10.98 -8.12 -1.75
CA THR A 35 11.01 -9.22 -0.78
C THR A 35 9.75 -9.25 0.09
N LYS A 36 9.55 -10.32 0.87
CA LYS A 36 8.42 -10.46 1.78
C LYS A 36 8.39 -9.34 2.83
N ASP A 37 9.54 -8.92 3.33
CA ASP A 37 9.64 -7.86 4.34
C ASP A 37 9.33 -6.48 3.75
N GLU A 38 9.84 -6.20 2.55
CA GLU A 38 9.55 -4.96 1.84
C GLU A 38 8.08 -4.88 1.42
N TYR A 39 7.48 -6.00 1.01
CA TYR A 39 6.05 -6.07 0.72
C TYR A 39 5.20 -5.65 1.94
N LYS A 40 5.56 -6.15 3.13
CA LYS A 40 4.90 -5.77 4.38
C LYS A 40 5.13 -4.29 4.74
N ASP A 41 6.33 -3.77 4.50
CA ASP A 41 6.65 -2.36 4.77
C ASP A 41 5.85 -1.41 3.86
N VAL A 42 5.76 -1.72 2.56
CA VAL A 42 4.94 -0.94 1.61
C VAL A 42 3.47 -0.95 2.00
N LEU A 43 2.92 -2.11 2.39
CA LEU A 43 1.55 -2.22 2.89
C LEU A 43 1.32 -1.32 4.11
N ARG A 44 2.19 -1.38 5.13
CA ARG A 44 2.06 -0.54 6.32
C ARG A 44 2.11 0.96 5.99
N ARG A 45 3.06 1.35 5.14
CA ARG A 45 3.27 2.76 4.78
C ARG A 45 2.11 3.32 3.97
N ALA A 46 1.57 2.57 3.01
CA ALA A 46 0.49 3.05 2.14
C ALA A 46 -0.84 3.30 2.90
N ILE A 47 -1.14 2.51 3.93
CA ILE A 47 -2.41 2.60 4.69
C ILE A 47 -2.45 3.84 5.60
N CYS A 48 -1.31 4.22 6.19
CA CYS A 48 -1.23 5.27 7.21
C CYS A 48 -1.45 6.70 6.69
N HIS A 49 -1.36 6.94 5.38
CA HIS A 49 -1.47 8.29 4.82
C HIS A 49 -2.91 8.73 4.51
N ASN A 50 -3.87 7.81 4.53
CA ASN A 50 -5.23 8.13 4.12
C ASN A 50 -6.04 8.69 5.31
N LYS A 51 -5.92 10.02 5.55
CA LYS A 51 -6.69 10.73 6.60
C LYS A 51 -8.03 11.27 6.07
N THR A 52 -8.14 11.65 4.79
CA THR A 52 -9.31 12.31 4.16
C THR A 52 -10.12 11.38 3.28
N GLY A 53 -11.46 11.34 3.40
CA GLY A 53 -12.35 10.25 2.95
C GLY A 53 -12.29 9.74 1.50
N GLU A 54 -11.52 10.37 0.61
CA GLU A 54 -11.39 9.99 -0.78
C GLU A 54 -10.26 8.97 -1.01
N ILE A 55 -10.62 7.74 -1.36
CA ILE A 55 -9.68 6.75 -1.89
C ILE A 55 -9.56 6.98 -3.40
N ASN A 56 -8.37 7.37 -3.87
CA ASN A 56 -8.06 7.42 -5.29
C ASN A 56 -7.09 6.28 -5.66
N PRO A 57 -7.52 5.28 -6.45
CA PRO A 57 -6.68 4.14 -6.81
C PRO A 57 -5.45 4.55 -7.62
N ALA A 58 -5.53 5.58 -8.47
CA ALA A 58 -4.38 6.06 -9.24
C ALA A 58 -3.27 6.63 -8.35
N LYS A 59 -3.65 7.35 -7.27
CA LYS A 59 -2.67 7.83 -6.27
C LYS A 59 -2.03 6.68 -5.50
N ILE A 60 -2.81 5.64 -5.17
CA ILE A 60 -2.29 4.44 -4.49
C ILE A 60 -1.29 3.73 -5.39
N GLN A 61 -1.63 3.52 -6.67
CA GLN A 61 -0.74 2.90 -7.64
C GLN A 61 0.56 3.68 -7.78
N ALA A 62 0.50 5.00 -8.00
CA ALA A 62 1.69 5.84 -8.13
C ALA A 62 2.58 5.80 -6.86
N LEU A 63 1.97 5.78 -5.67
CA LEU A 63 2.68 5.67 -4.40
C LEU A 63 3.39 4.31 -4.26
N VAL A 64 2.69 3.21 -4.56
CA VAL A 64 3.27 1.85 -4.53
C VAL A 64 4.39 1.72 -5.55
N GLU A 65 4.21 2.21 -6.78
CA GLU A 65 5.23 2.20 -7.82
C GLU A 65 6.49 2.99 -7.40
N ALA A 66 6.32 4.15 -6.75
CA ALA A 66 7.44 4.93 -6.22
C ALA A 66 8.20 4.16 -5.13
N TYR A 67 7.50 3.45 -4.24
CA TYR A 67 8.13 2.59 -3.23
C TYR A 67 8.89 1.43 -3.87
N VAL A 68 8.27 0.72 -4.82
CA VAL A 68 8.92 -0.39 -5.55
C VAL A 68 10.15 0.10 -6.31
N LYS A 69 10.07 1.28 -6.96
CA LYS A 69 11.22 1.89 -7.65
C LYS A 69 12.35 2.19 -6.69
N LYS A 70 12.05 2.71 -5.49
CA LYS A 70 13.05 2.97 -4.44
C LYS A 70 13.69 1.67 -3.96
N ILE A 71 12.90 0.64 -3.69
CA ILE A 71 13.36 -0.71 -3.29
C ILE A 71 14.31 -1.28 -4.35
N ARG A 72 13.90 -1.30 -5.62
CA ARG A 72 14.72 -1.81 -6.73
C ARG A 72 16.04 -1.04 -6.87
N LYS A 73 16.02 0.28 -6.68
CA LYS A 73 17.25 1.09 -6.68
C LYS A 73 18.16 0.72 -5.52
N LYS A 74 17.58 0.47 -4.34
CA LYS A 74 18.30 0.04 -3.13
C LYS A 74 18.99 -1.31 -3.36
N HIS A 75 18.28 -2.29 -3.92
CA HIS A 75 18.81 -3.60 -4.29
C HIS A 75 19.96 -3.50 -5.29
N LYS A 76 19.81 -2.65 -6.32
CA LYS A 76 20.87 -2.40 -7.31
C LYS A 76 22.13 -1.79 -6.69
N LEU A 77 21.99 -1.04 -5.60
CA LEU A 77 23.10 -0.43 -4.85
C LEU A 77 23.68 -1.36 -3.77
N GLY A 78 23.13 -2.57 -3.58
CA GLY A 78 23.57 -3.50 -2.53
C GLY A 78 23.21 -3.09 -1.09
N LEU A 79 22.21 -2.21 -0.94
CA LEU A 79 21.76 -1.64 0.34
C LEU A 79 20.54 -2.36 0.93
#